data_AF-A0A6I1JTP0-F1
#
_entry.id   AF-A0A6I1JTP0-F1
#
_cell.length_a   1.000
_cell.length_b   1.000
_cell.length_c   1.000
_cell.angle_alpha   90.00
_cell.angle_beta   90.00
_cell.angle_gamma   90.00
#
_symmetry.space_group_name_H-M   'P 1'
#
loop_
_entity.id
_entity.type
_entity.pdbx_description
1 polymer ?
#
loop_
_entity_poly.entity_id
_entity_poly.type
_entity_poly.pdbx_seq_one_letter_code
_entity_poly.pdbx_strand_id
1 'polypeptide(L)'
;MPPRTRRILRIVTFACAAIGTLVWLAAVVASLAVPPGRRDGFGMVGAILATVYFVTLVLPALVLALLDRWHLVAALLGLTAVAIAFHAVVPWVPLGLIGS
;
A
#
# COMPACT_ATOMS: atom_id res chain seq x y z
N MET A 1 -13.12 -0.14 24.06
CA MET A 1 -12.14 0.90 23.63
C MET A 1 -12.75 2.28 23.81
N PRO A 2 -12.02 3.27 24.34
CA PRO A 2 -12.51 4.65 24.44
C PRO A 2 -12.88 5.22 23.06
N PRO A 3 -13.87 6.11 22.95
CA PRO A 3 -14.32 6.68 21.67
C PRO A 3 -13.21 7.44 20.94
N ARG A 4 -12.29 8.08 21.68
CA ARG A 4 -11.10 8.74 21.12
C ARG A 4 -10.14 7.74 20.45
N THR A 5 -9.87 6.61 21.09
CA THR A 5 -8.97 5.56 20.56
C THR A 5 -9.50 4.94 19.28
N ARG A 6 -10.81 4.70 19.21
CA ARG A 6 -11.48 4.15 18.01
C ARG A 6 -11.35 5.10 16.82
N ARG A 7 -11.53 6.41 17.06
CA ARG A 7 -11.36 7.45 16.03
C ARG A 7 -9.93 7.51 15.51
N ILE A 8 -8.94 7.46 16.39
CA ILE A 8 -7.52 7.48 16.01
C ILE A 8 -7.17 6.27 15.15
N LEU A 9 -7.55 5.05 15.58
CA LEU A 9 -7.29 3.82 14.83
C LEU A 9 -7.89 3.86 13.43
N ARG A 10 -9.11 4.41 13.31
CA ARG A 10 -9.77 4.57 12.02
C ARG A 10 -8.99 5.52 11.10
N ILE A 11 -8.60 6.69 11.61
CA ILE A 11 -7.80 7.66 10.86
C ILE A 11 -6.47 7.06 10.40
N VAL A 12 -5.76 6.38 11.32
CA VAL A 12 -4.48 5.71 11.01
C VAL A 12 -4.68 4.64 9.95
N THR A 13 -5.72 3.82 10.07
CA THR A 13 -6.01 2.77 9.07
C THR A 13 -6.31 3.37 7.70
N PHE A 14 -7.10 4.45 7.64
CA PHE A 14 -7.36 5.15 6.38
C PHE A 14 -6.09 5.76 5.79
N ALA A 15 -5.23 6.35 6.61
CA ALA A 15 -3.96 6.90 6.14
C ALA A 15 -3.06 5.79 5.56
N CYS A 16 -2.91 4.67 6.27
CA CYS A 16 -2.15 3.51 5.79
C CYS A 16 -2.72 2.94 4.48
N ALA A 17 -4.03 2.79 4.40
CA ALA A 17 -4.69 2.29 3.21
C ALA A 17 -4.58 3.26 2.01
N ALA A 18 -4.67 4.57 2.26
CA ALA A 18 -4.45 5.57 1.22
C ALA A 18 -3.03 5.48 0.66
N ILE A 19 -2.02 5.35 1.51
CA ILE A 19 -0.63 5.12 1.09
C ILE A 19 -0.52 3.84 0.26
N GLY A 20 -1.09 2.73 0.74
CA GLY A 20 -1.06 1.47 0.00
C GLY A 20 -1.76 1.54 -1.37
N THR A 21 -2.84 2.31 -1.46
CA THR A 21 -3.55 2.55 -2.72
C THR A 21 -2.70 3.37 -3.70
N LEU A 22 -2.02 4.41 -3.21
CA LEU A 22 -1.10 5.22 -4.04
C LEU A 22 0.06 4.38 -4.58
N VAL A 23 0.62 3.50 -3.76
CA VAL A 23 1.71 2.60 -4.17
C VAL A 23 1.24 1.63 -5.25
N TRP A 24 0.05 1.03 -5.08
CA TRP A 24 -0.55 0.20 -6.11
C TRP A 24 -0.77 0.97 -7.42
N LEU A 25 -1.32 2.19 -7.33
CA LEU A 25 -1.59 3.02 -8.50
C LEU A 25 -0.29 3.40 -9.24
N ALA A 26 0.75 3.76 -8.49
CA ALA A 26 2.08 4.04 -9.05
C ALA A 26 2.66 2.80 -9.76
N ALA A 27 2.52 1.60 -9.19
CA ALA A 27 2.97 0.35 -9.79
C ALA A 27 2.22 0.04 -11.11
N VAL A 28 0.90 0.26 -11.14
CA VAL A 28 0.09 0.08 -12.35
C VAL A 28 0.51 1.09 -13.43
N VAL A 29 0.64 2.37 -13.09
CA VAL A 29 1.06 3.42 -14.02
C VAL A 29 2.46 3.12 -14.58
N ALA A 30 3.42 2.76 -13.72
CA ALA A 30 4.76 2.37 -14.14
C ALA A 30 4.74 1.18 -15.11
N SER A 31 3.89 0.17 -14.85
CA SER A 31 3.75 -0.99 -15.72
C SER A 31 3.14 -0.64 -17.09
N LEU A 32 2.18 0.30 -17.11
CA LEU A 32 1.55 0.76 -18.35
C LEU A 32 2.46 1.68 -19.17
N ALA A 33 3.36 2.43 -18.52
CA ALA A 33 4.32 3.32 -19.16
C ALA A 33 5.43 2.56 -19.92
N VAL A 34 5.59 1.25 -19.71
CA VAL A 34 6.58 0.43 -20.44
C VAL A 34 6.18 0.25 -21.91
N PRO A 35 7.03 0.67 -22.88
CA PRO A 35 6.76 0.52 -24.30
C PRO A 35 6.58 -0.95 -24.71
N PRO A 36 5.65 -1.27 -25.62
CA PRO A 36 5.30 -2.65 -25.96
C PRO A 36 6.47 -3.49 -26.50
N GLY A 37 7.50 -2.88 -27.10
CA GLY A 37 8.71 -3.57 -27.57
C GLY A 37 9.78 -3.85 -26.51
N ARG A 38 9.60 -3.37 -25.27
CA ARG A 38 10.47 -3.62 -24.10
C ARG A 38 9.69 -4.18 -22.92
N ARG A 39 8.49 -4.72 -23.16
CA ARG A 39 7.70 -5.40 -22.12
C ARG A 39 8.32 -6.76 -21.84
N ASP A 40 9.34 -6.77 -21.01
CA ASP A 40 9.81 -8.00 -20.40
C ASP A 40 8.70 -8.52 -19.49
N GLY A 41 8.46 -9.84 -19.47
CA GLY A 41 7.39 -10.47 -18.68
C GLY A 41 7.43 -10.10 -17.18
N PHE A 42 8.60 -9.65 -16.69
CA PHE A 42 8.79 -9.12 -15.34
C PHE A 42 7.93 -7.90 -15.01
N GLY A 43 7.63 -7.02 -15.97
CA GLY A 43 6.73 -5.89 -15.75
C GLY A 43 5.30 -6.32 -15.41
N MET A 44 4.82 -7.39 -16.07
CA MET A 44 3.52 -8.00 -15.77
C MET A 44 3.52 -8.66 -14.39
N VAL A 45 4.61 -9.33 -14.01
CA VAL A 45 4.75 -9.92 -12.66
C VAL A 45 4.66 -8.85 -11.58
N GLY A 46 5.32 -7.70 -11.78
CA GLY A 46 5.23 -6.55 -10.87
C GLY A 46 3.80 -6.04 -10.69
N ALA A 47 3.05 -5.85 -11.79
CA ALA A 47 1.65 -5.44 -11.75
C ALA A 47 0.74 -6.48 -11.05
N ILE A 48 0.97 -7.78 -11.29
CA ILE A 48 0.23 -8.86 -10.63
C ILE A 48 0.49 -8.84 -9.13
N LEU A 49 1.77 -8.78 -8.70
CA LEU A 49 2.13 -8.74 -7.28
C LEU A 49 1.57 -7.50 -6.59
N ALA A 50 1.64 -6.33 -7.23
CA ALA A 50 1.02 -5.11 -6.71
C ALA A 50 -0.50 -5.27 -6.55
N THR A 51 -1.16 -5.92 -7.50
CA THR A 51 -2.60 -6.17 -7.44
C THR A 51 -2.97 -7.16 -6.34
N VAL A 52 -2.20 -8.24 -6.17
CA VAL A 52 -2.36 -9.19 -5.06
C VAL A 52 -2.23 -8.45 -3.73
N TYR A 53 -1.16 -7.66 -3.55
CA TYR A 53 -0.96 -6.81 -2.38
C TYR A 53 -2.18 -5.91 -2.09
N PHE A 54 -2.73 -5.26 -3.11
CA PHE A 54 -3.89 -4.39 -2.96
C PHE A 54 -5.13 -5.18 -2.51
N VAL A 55 -5.43 -6.28 -3.19
CA VAL A 55 -6.64 -7.09 -2.92
C VAL A 55 -6.58 -7.81 -1.59
N THR A 56 -5.40 -8.26 -1.15
CA THR A 56 -5.27 -9.05 0.09
C THR A 56 -5.02 -8.20 1.33
N LEU A 57 -4.46 -7.00 1.21
CA LEU A 57 -4.09 -6.17 2.37
C LEU A 57 -4.81 -4.83 2.39
N VAL A 58 -4.68 -4.03 1.33
CA VAL A 58 -5.17 -2.64 1.30
C VAL A 58 -6.70 -2.59 1.25
N LEU A 59 -7.32 -3.36 0.36
CA LEU A 59 -8.76 -3.38 0.16
C LEU A 59 -9.50 -3.91 1.41
N PRO A 60 -9.10 -5.03 2.06
CA PRO A 60 -9.73 -5.48 3.29
C PRO A 60 -9.56 -4.48 4.44
N ALA A 61 -8.39 -3.83 4.54
CA ALA A 61 -8.18 -2.77 5.54
C ALA A 61 -9.15 -1.59 5.34
N LEU A 62 -9.37 -1.15 4.09
CA LEU A 62 -10.36 -0.12 3.75
C LEU A 62 -11.77 -0.54 4.13
N VAL A 63 -12.18 -1.75 3.73
CA VAL A 63 -13.52 -2.27 3.99
C VAL A 63 -13.78 -2.34 5.50
N LEU A 64 -12.84 -2.87 6.28
CA LEU A 64 -12.97 -2.94 7.74
C LEU A 64 -13.00 -1.55 8.40
N ALA A 65 -12.18 -0.61 7.92
CA ALA A 65 -12.18 0.77 8.40
C ALA A 65 -13.46 1.55 8.05
N LEU A 66 -14.07 1.26 6.90
CA LEU A 66 -15.35 1.84 6.46
C LEU A 66 -16.52 1.28 7.27
N LEU A 67 -16.56 -0.05 7.46
CA LEU A 67 -17.60 -0.74 8.24
C LEU A 67 -17.50 -0.46 9.75
N ASP A 68 -16.47 0.28 10.19
CA ASP A 68 -16.22 0.63 11.58
C ASP A 68 -16.25 -0.64 12.47
N ARG A 69 -15.67 -1.72 11.94
CA ARG A 69 -15.65 -3.07 12.51
C ARG A 69 -14.21 -3.55 12.61
N TRP A 70 -13.86 -4.20 13.72
CA TRP A 70 -12.58 -4.91 13.89
C TRP A 70 -11.35 -4.01 13.65
N HIS A 71 -11.33 -2.83 14.29
CA HIS A 71 -10.32 -1.76 14.11
C HIS A 71 -8.89 -2.22 14.28
N LEU A 72 -8.65 -3.17 15.19
CA LEU A 72 -7.32 -3.75 15.40
C LEU A 72 -6.84 -4.52 14.17
N VAL A 73 -7.71 -5.35 13.58
CA VAL A 73 -7.38 -6.11 12.37
C VAL A 73 -7.17 -5.16 11.19
N ALA A 74 -8.03 -4.15 11.05
CA ALA A 74 -7.90 -3.14 10.02
C ALA A 74 -6.56 -2.37 10.15
N ALA A 75 -6.20 -1.97 11.37
CA ALA A 75 -4.93 -1.27 11.64
C ALA A 75 -3.72 -2.16 11.38
N LEU A 76 -3.77 -3.44 11.77
CA LEU A 76 -2.70 -4.40 11.49
C LEU A 76 -2.50 -4.58 9.99
N LEU A 77 -3.58 -4.82 9.23
CA LEU A 77 -3.51 -4.94 7.77
C LEU A 77 -2.93 -3.67 7.12
N GLY A 78 -3.37 -2.49 7.57
CA GLY A 78 -2.84 -1.22 7.10
C GLY A 78 -1.35 -1.04 7.40
N LEU A 79 -0.91 -1.37 8.63
CA LEU A 79 0.49 -1.32 9.02
C LEU A 79 1.35 -2.30 8.21
N THR A 80 0.88 -3.54 8.02
CA THR A 80 1.57 -4.54 7.20
C THR A 80 1.66 -4.06 5.74
N ALA A 81 0.60 -3.46 5.21
CA ALA A 81 0.61 -2.90 3.87
C ALA A 81 1.69 -1.81 3.72
N VAL A 82 1.73 -0.87 4.66
CA VAL A 82 2.74 0.19 4.69
C VAL A 82 4.15 -0.36 4.86
N ALA A 83 4.36 -1.36 5.73
CA ALA A 83 5.66 -1.98 5.92
C ALA A 83 6.18 -2.63 4.63
N ILE A 84 5.33 -3.36 3.92
CA ILE A 84 5.67 -3.97 2.62
C ILE A 84 5.96 -2.88 1.58
N ALA A 85 5.11 -1.86 1.50
CA ALA A 85 5.32 -0.73 0.59
C ALA A 85 6.64 -0.01 0.87
N PHE A 86 6.96 0.23 2.14
CA PHE A 86 8.21 0.85 2.55
C PHE A 86 9.41 -0.02 2.14
N HIS A 87 9.38 -1.33 2.43
CA HIS A 87 10.44 -2.24 1.98
C HIS A 87 10.57 -2.33 0.45
N ALA A 88 9.46 -2.19 -0.28
CA ALA A 88 9.48 -2.19 -1.74
C ALA A 88 10.05 -0.89 -2.31
N VAL A 89 9.85 0.26 -1.64
CA VAL A 89 10.25 1.59 -2.12
C VAL A 89 11.65 2.01 -1.64
N VAL A 90 12.01 1.72 -0.38
CA VAL A 90 13.29 2.14 0.24
C VAL A 90 14.53 1.81 -0.58
N PRO A 91 14.67 0.62 -1.21
CA PRO A 91 15.84 0.31 -2.03
C PRO A 91 16.03 1.25 -3.22
N TRP A 92 14.96 1.91 -3.66
CA TRP A 92 14.93 2.81 -4.81
C TRP A 92 14.95 4.29 -4.41
N VAL A 93 14.85 4.60 -3.11
CA VAL A 93 15.03 5.96 -2.62
C VAL A 93 16.53 6.26 -2.68
N PRO A 94 16.96 7.32 -3.39
CA PRO A 94 18.35 7.73 -3.40
C PRO A 94 18.68 8.39 -2.05
N LEU A 95 18.81 7.58 -0.99
CA LEU A 95 19.12 8.02 0.38
C LEU A 95 20.44 8.80 0.45
N GLY A 96 21.33 8.60 -0.53
CA GLY A 96 22.56 9.38 -0.69
C GLY A 96 22.36 10.87 -0.98
N LEU A 97 21.16 11.30 -1.42
CA LEU A 97 20.83 12.72 -1.66
C LEU A 97 20.28 13.46 -0.43
N ILE A 98 20.01 12.73 0.66
CA ILE A 98 19.42 13.31 1.89
C ILE A 98 20.50 13.60 2.94
N GLY A 99 21.73 13.11 2.73
CA GLY A 99 22.86 13.24 3.67
C GLY A 99 24.09 13.97 3.12
N SER A 100 24.00 14.65 1.97
CA SER A 100 25.08 15.45 1.37
C SER A 100 24.78 16.94 1.41
#